data_AF-A0A7Y3EWP1-F1
#
_entry.id   AF-A0A7Y3EWP1-F1
#
_cell.length_a   1.000
_cell.length_b   1.000
_cell.length_c   1.000
_cell.angle_alpha   90.00
_cell.angle_beta   90.00
_cell.angle_gamma   90.00
#
_symmetry.space_group_name_H-M   'P 1'
#
loop_
_entity.id
_entity.type
_entity.pdbx_description
1 polymer ?
#
loop_
_entity_poly.entity_id
_entity_poly.type
_entity_poly.pdbx_seq_one_letter_code
_entity_poly.pdbx_strand_id
1 'polypeptide(L)'
;MLNRIITLLTIIVLLLFCASASYTPEKGGDDLAAKIQNPVGAVYSLPIFDTPGEVTGTPEIPNPFQGAGATGLGDINYSVFLLPAGPGKVIWGFGPSIMMDTASDDLHGSGKWNLVPTAVALVQPKPWTLGLLGRQLWSFSGDSDRNSISQLLLQLFINYNLDGGWYLISDMIITANWKAEIYSVPEKHT
;
A
#
# COMPACT_ATOMS: atom_id res chain seq x y z
N MET A 1 3.06 -22.54 11.22
CA MET A 1 4.01 -22.13 10.14
C MET A 1 3.66 -22.76 8.79
N LEU A 2 3.59 -24.10 8.66
CA LEU A 2 3.31 -24.80 7.40
C LEU A 2 1.98 -24.40 6.72
N ASN A 3 0.88 -24.26 7.48
CA ASN A 3 -0.40 -23.83 6.93
C ASN A 3 -0.38 -22.38 6.39
N ARG A 4 0.41 -21.47 6.98
CA ARG A 4 0.55 -20.09 6.46
C ARG A 4 1.28 -20.07 5.12
N ILE A 5 2.31 -20.91 4.97
CA ILE A 5 3.10 -21.04 3.73
C ILE A 5 2.25 -21.63 2.59
N ILE A 6 1.44 -22.65 2.87
CA ILE A 6 0.56 -23.27 1.86
C ILE A 6 -0.54 -22.28 1.41
N THR A 7 -1.13 -21.54 2.34
CA THR A 7 -2.12 -20.50 2.03
C THR A 7 -1.49 -19.39 1.19
N LEU A 8 -0.30 -18.91 1.56
CA LEU A 8 0.46 -17.91 0.81
C LEU A 8 0.76 -18.36 -0.64
N LEU A 9 1.28 -19.58 -0.83
CA LEU A 9 1.57 -20.12 -2.16
C LEU A 9 0.31 -20.25 -3.02
N THR A 10 -0.79 -20.70 -2.42
CA THR A 10 -2.07 -20.82 -3.12
C THR A 10 -2.60 -19.46 -3.57
N ILE A 11 -2.48 -18.44 -2.72
CA ILE A 11 -2.88 -17.07 -3.06
C ILE A 11 -1.98 -16.48 -4.15
N ILE A 12 -0.66 -16.67 -4.07
CA ILE A 12 0.28 -16.21 -5.10
C ILE A 12 -0.06 -16.85 -6.46
N VAL A 13 -0.33 -18.16 -6.49
CA VAL A 13 -0.73 -18.87 -7.71
C VAL A 13 -2.06 -18.32 -8.25
N LEU A 14 -3.06 -18.09 -7.38
CA LEU A 14 -4.36 -17.53 -7.78
C LEU A 14 -4.23 -16.09 -8.32
N LEU A 15 -3.38 -15.28 -7.69
CA LEU A 15 -3.09 -13.91 -8.07
C LEU A 15 -2.34 -13.82 -9.40
N LEU A 16 -1.39 -14.72 -9.65
CA LEU A 16 -0.71 -14.87 -10.95
C LEU A 16 -1.70 -15.32 -12.04
N PHE A 17 -2.68 -16.15 -11.69
CA PHE A 17 -3.74 -16.55 -12.60
C PHE A 17 -4.70 -15.40 -12.94
N CYS A 18 -5.00 -14.53 -11.96
CA CYS A 18 -5.82 -13.34 -12.17
C CYS A 18 -5.08 -12.26 -13.01
N ALA A 19 -3.76 -12.13 -12.83
CA ALA A 19 -2.91 -11.27 -13.66
C ALA A 19 -2.91 -11.72 -15.13
N SER A 20 -2.82 -13.02 -15.37
CA SER A 20 -2.86 -13.59 -16.72
C SER A 20 -4.24 -13.52 -17.36
N ALA A 21 -5.33 -13.62 -16.59
CA ALA A 21 -6.68 -13.31 -17.07
C ALA A 21 -6.86 -11.82 -17.44
N SER A 22 -6.10 -10.92 -16.81
CA SER A 22 -6.05 -9.49 -17.17
C SER A 22 -5.14 -9.21 -18.38
N TYR A 23 -4.37 -10.21 -18.83
CA TYR A 23 -3.46 -10.12 -19.98
C TYR A 23 -3.99 -11.00 -21.13
N THR A 24 -4.78 -10.40 -22.02
CA THR A 24 -5.15 -11.02 -23.30
C THR A 24 -4.18 -10.58 -24.40
N PRO A 25 -3.31 -11.47 -24.92
CA PRO A 25 -2.55 -11.17 -26.13
C PRO A 25 -3.47 -11.38 -27.34
N GLU A 26 -3.75 -10.35 -28.14
CA GLU A 26 -4.53 -10.52 -29.38
C GLU A 26 -3.78 -10.09 -30.65
N LYS A 27 -3.93 -10.95 -31.66
CA LYS A 27 -3.33 -10.93 -33.00
C LYS A 27 -3.98 -9.87 -33.90
N GLY A 28 -3.18 -8.90 -34.34
CA GLY A 28 -3.24 -8.27 -35.67
C GLY A 28 -4.44 -7.37 -36.04
N GLY A 29 -4.13 -6.26 -36.73
CA GLY A 29 -5.04 -5.59 -37.68
C GLY A 29 -5.81 -4.38 -37.15
N ASP A 30 -5.20 -3.20 -37.30
CA ASP A 30 -5.81 -1.91 -37.61
C ASP A 30 -6.60 -1.12 -36.54
N ASP A 31 -6.78 -1.64 -35.33
CA ASP A 31 -7.17 -0.79 -34.19
C ASP A 31 -6.50 -1.22 -32.87
N LEU A 32 -5.17 -1.35 -32.94
CA LEU A 32 -4.36 -1.80 -31.82
C LEU A 32 -4.26 -0.74 -30.72
N ALA A 33 -4.26 0.55 -31.05
CA ALA A 33 -4.10 1.62 -30.06
C ALA A 33 -5.30 1.74 -29.10
N ALA A 34 -6.54 1.60 -29.59
CA ALA A 34 -7.73 1.62 -28.75
C ALA A 34 -7.90 0.32 -27.94
N LYS A 35 -7.41 -0.81 -28.45
CA LYS A 35 -7.46 -2.13 -27.80
C LYS A 35 -6.30 -2.40 -26.83
N ILE A 36 -5.20 -1.66 -26.92
CA ILE A 36 -4.04 -1.71 -26.00
C ILE A 36 -4.33 -0.97 -24.68
N GLN A 37 -5.33 -0.09 -24.64
CA GLN A 37 -5.68 0.64 -23.43
C GLN A 37 -6.46 -0.27 -22.47
N ASN A 38 -5.76 -1.23 -21.85
CA ASN A 38 -6.32 -2.07 -20.80
C ASN A 38 -6.79 -1.14 -19.66
N PRO A 39 -8.10 -0.99 -19.43
CA PRO A 39 -8.60 -0.14 -18.37
C PRO A 39 -8.31 -0.74 -16.99
N VAL A 40 -7.73 -1.94 -16.92
CA VAL A 40 -7.43 -2.62 -15.66
C VAL A 40 -5.92 -2.62 -15.41
N GLY A 41 -5.49 -1.90 -14.37
CA GLY A 41 -4.15 -1.98 -13.81
C GLY A 41 -4.12 -2.89 -12.59
N ALA A 42 -3.03 -3.65 -12.41
CA ALA A 42 -2.82 -4.48 -11.23
C ALA A 42 -1.43 -4.21 -10.63
N VAL A 43 -1.35 -4.03 -9.31
CA VAL A 43 -0.10 -3.75 -8.60
C VAL A 43 0.08 -4.77 -7.47
N TYR A 44 1.29 -5.31 -7.37
CA TYR A 44 1.71 -6.23 -6.31
C TYR A 44 2.83 -5.57 -5.50
N SER A 45 2.71 -5.56 -4.18
CA SER A 45 3.75 -5.09 -3.28
C SER A 45 4.17 -6.23 -2.35
N LEU A 46 5.47 -6.54 -2.39
CA LEU A 46 6.11 -7.59 -1.59
C LEU A 46 7.21 -6.92 -0.74
N PRO A 47 6.85 -6.25 0.37
CA PRO A 47 7.84 -5.51 1.14
C PRO A 47 8.76 -6.47 1.90
N ILE A 48 10.06 -6.20 1.84
CA ILE A 48 11.08 -6.87 2.65
C ILE A 48 11.65 -5.82 3.59
N PHE A 49 11.60 -6.09 4.89
CA PHE A 49 12.06 -5.20 5.93
C PHE A 49 13.25 -5.80 6.66
N ASP A 50 14.15 -4.92 7.07
CA ASP A 50 15.16 -5.20 8.07
C ASP A 50 15.01 -4.17 9.18
N THR A 51 14.68 -4.64 10.37
CA THR A 51 14.47 -3.81 11.56
C THR A 51 15.55 -4.15 12.56
N PRO A 52 16.54 -3.26 12.77
CA PRO A 52 17.59 -3.47 13.75
C PRO A 52 16.99 -3.68 15.14
N GLY A 53 17.46 -4.69 15.86
CA GLY A 53 17.01 -4.96 17.23
C GLY A 53 17.61 -4.01 18.27
N GLU A 54 18.83 -3.55 18.02
CA GLU A 54 19.59 -2.71 18.92
C GLU A 54 19.93 -1.38 18.23
N VAL A 55 19.44 -0.27 18.76
CA VAL A 55 19.99 1.06 18.46
C VAL A 55 21.05 1.31 19.51
N THR A 56 22.33 1.19 19.18
CA THR A 56 23.41 1.54 20.13
C THR A 56 23.20 2.99 20.57
N GLY A 57 23.21 3.23 21.88
CA GLY A 57 22.98 4.58 22.41
C GLY A 57 23.93 5.60 21.80
N THR A 58 23.41 6.75 21.39
CA THR A 58 24.25 7.95 21.30
C THR A 58 24.66 8.35 22.73
N PRO A 59 25.71 9.17 22.93
CA PRO A 59 26.08 9.66 24.26
C PRO A 59 24.92 10.30 25.05
N GLU A 60 23.85 10.71 24.36
CA GLU A 60 22.65 11.36 24.88
C GLU A 60 21.55 10.35 25.31
N ILE A 61 21.60 9.08 24.89
CA ILE A 61 20.66 8.02 25.26
C ILE A 61 21.46 6.79 25.78
N PRO A 62 21.85 6.77 27.07
CA PRO A 62 22.78 5.77 27.59
C PRO A 62 22.22 4.34 27.67
N ASN A 63 20.89 4.20 27.63
CA ASN A 63 20.22 2.92 27.83
C ASN A 63 19.32 2.62 26.61
N PRO A 64 19.81 1.86 25.62
CA PRO A 64 19.04 1.56 24.42
C PRO A 64 17.81 0.72 24.77
N PHE A 65 16.70 0.95 24.07
CA PHE A 65 15.56 0.03 24.14
C PHE A 65 15.99 -1.29 23.49
N GLN A 66 15.99 -2.38 24.26
CA GLN A 66 16.34 -3.70 23.72
C GLN A 66 15.17 -4.25 22.90
N GLY A 67 15.42 -4.52 21.62
CA GLY A 67 14.55 -5.30 20.74
C GLY A 67 15.32 -6.46 20.11
N ALA A 68 14.63 -7.54 19.75
CA ALA A 68 15.26 -8.68 19.05
C ALA A 68 15.62 -8.33 17.59
N GLY A 69 14.93 -7.33 17.02
CA GLY A 69 15.00 -7.05 15.59
C GLY A 69 14.34 -8.15 14.77
N ALA A 70 14.13 -7.87 13.49
CA ALA A 70 13.64 -8.88 12.55
C ALA A 70 14.04 -8.50 11.13
N THR A 71 14.36 -9.51 10.32
CA THR A 71 14.51 -9.39 8.87
C THR A 71 13.50 -10.32 8.23
N GLY A 72 12.71 -9.83 7.27
CA GLY A 72 11.62 -10.64 6.76
C GLY A 72 10.69 -9.97 5.79
N LEU A 73 9.70 -10.73 5.39
CA LEU A 73 8.61 -10.29 4.54
C LEU A 73 7.57 -9.57 5.39
N GLY A 74 7.02 -8.46 4.89
CA GLY A 74 5.85 -7.80 5.47
C GLY A 74 4.53 -8.28 4.89
N ASP A 75 3.45 -7.60 5.24
CA ASP A 75 2.13 -7.90 4.66
C ASP A 75 2.10 -7.58 3.16
N ILE A 76 1.74 -8.57 2.35
CA ILE A 76 1.65 -8.42 0.90
C ILE A 76 0.39 -7.63 0.56
N ASN A 77 0.52 -6.70 -0.38
CA ASN A 77 -0.62 -5.96 -0.91
C ASN A 77 -0.85 -6.29 -2.39
N TYR A 78 -2.10 -6.57 -2.74
CA TYR A 78 -2.56 -6.70 -4.12
C TYR A 78 -3.64 -5.68 -4.41
N SER A 79 -3.46 -4.89 -5.46
CA SER A 79 -4.40 -3.83 -5.85
C SER A 79 -4.82 -4.00 -7.30
N VAL A 80 -6.11 -3.78 -7.56
CA VAL A 80 -6.67 -3.71 -8.91
C VAL A 80 -7.29 -2.34 -9.10
N PHE A 81 -7.04 -1.71 -10.23
CA PHE A 81 -7.54 -0.38 -10.58
C PHE A 81 -8.28 -0.42 -11.90
N LEU A 82 -9.47 0.13 -11.92
CA LEU A 82 -10.21 0.46 -13.13
C LEU A 82 -9.88 1.91 -13.49
N LEU A 83 -9.43 2.12 -14.72
CA LEU A 83 -9.08 3.39 -15.32
C LEU A 83 -10.00 3.65 -16.53
N PRO A 84 -10.37 4.91 -16.81
CA PRO A 84 -11.11 5.24 -18.03
C PRO A 84 -10.34 4.86 -19.29
N ALA A 85 -11.08 4.41 -20.32
CA ALA A 85 -10.56 4.35 -21.68
C ALA A 85 -10.54 5.78 -22.27
N GLY A 86 -9.40 6.19 -22.83
CA GLY A 86 -9.18 7.49 -23.45
C GLY A 86 -8.42 8.53 -22.60
N PRO A 87 -7.59 9.39 -23.21
CA PRO A 87 -6.87 10.45 -22.53
C PRO A 87 -7.81 11.63 -22.20
N GLY A 88 -8.30 11.69 -20.96
CA GLY A 88 -8.92 12.88 -20.38
C GLY A 88 -7.88 13.87 -19.84
N LYS A 89 -8.29 15.13 -19.60
CA LYS A 89 -7.45 16.11 -18.88
C LYS A 89 -7.17 15.69 -17.42
N VAL A 90 -8.07 14.89 -16.86
CA VAL A 90 -7.95 14.26 -15.54
C VAL A 90 -7.74 12.77 -15.76
N ILE A 91 -6.66 12.25 -15.19
CA ILE A 91 -6.38 10.82 -15.12
C ILE A 91 -6.88 10.37 -13.76
N TRP A 92 -7.73 9.35 -13.73
CA TRP A 92 -8.24 8.83 -12.48
C TRP A 92 -8.38 7.32 -12.56
N GLY A 93 -8.45 6.69 -11.39
CA GLY A 93 -8.71 5.28 -11.28
C GLY A 93 -9.27 4.94 -9.92
N PHE A 94 -9.99 3.84 -9.84
CA PHE A 94 -10.52 3.34 -8.58
C PHE A 94 -10.47 1.82 -8.57
N GLY A 95 -10.33 1.25 -7.39
CA GLY A 95 -10.53 -0.17 -7.25
C GLY A 95 -10.14 -0.70 -5.89
N PRO A 96 -10.42 -1.99 -5.66
CA PRO A 96 -10.14 -2.63 -4.41
C PRO A 96 -8.67 -3.03 -4.32
N SER A 97 -8.21 -3.11 -3.10
CA SER A 97 -6.94 -3.71 -2.74
C SER A 97 -7.15 -4.61 -1.54
N ILE A 98 -6.35 -5.66 -1.44
CA ILE A 98 -6.33 -6.55 -0.29
C ILE A 98 -4.91 -6.56 0.27
N MET A 99 -4.80 -6.35 1.57
CA MET A 99 -3.56 -6.55 2.30
C MET A 99 -3.70 -7.83 3.12
N MET A 100 -2.71 -8.69 3.02
CA MET A 100 -2.79 -10.06 3.49
C MET A 100 -1.83 -10.24 4.66
N ASP A 101 -2.30 -10.91 5.71
CA ASP A 101 -1.51 -11.27 6.88
C ASP A 101 -0.48 -12.36 6.51
N THR A 102 0.60 -11.92 5.88
CA THR A 102 1.64 -12.78 5.31
C THR A 102 3.02 -12.46 5.86
N ALA A 103 3.13 -11.47 6.75
CA ALA A 103 4.39 -11.11 7.35
C ALA A 103 5.04 -12.33 8.03
N SER A 104 6.35 -12.46 7.83
CA SER A 104 7.12 -13.56 8.44
C SER A 104 7.40 -13.31 9.92
N ASP A 105 7.40 -12.04 10.32
CA ASP A 105 7.59 -11.59 11.70
C ASP A 105 6.50 -10.60 12.09
N ASP A 106 6.15 -10.66 13.37
CA ASP A 106 5.16 -9.86 14.06
C ASP A 106 5.49 -8.35 14.10
N LEU A 107 6.76 -7.99 13.90
CA LEU A 107 7.26 -6.63 13.75
C LEU A 107 7.02 -6.04 12.34
N HIS A 108 6.79 -6.89 11.34
CA HIS A 108 6.71 -6.48 9.92
C HIS A 108 5.30 -6.50 9.33
N GLY A 109 4.33 -6.98 10.10
CA GLY A 109 2.94 -7.11 9.68
C GLY A 109 1.97 -6.54 10.68
N SER A 110 0.76 -6.26 10.20
CA SER A 110 -0.37 -5.89 11.02
C SER A 110 -0.99 -7.07 11.76
N GLY A 111 -0.73 -8.30 11.30
CA GLY A 111 -1.45 -9.49 11.74
C GLY A 111 -2.89 -9.56 11.22
N LYS A 112 -3.27 -8.69 10.27
CA LYS A 112 -4.65 -8.51 9.80
C LYS A 112 -4.78 -8.65 8.29
N TRP A 113 -5.88 -9.26 7.88
CA TRP A 113 -6.41 -9.16 6.53
C TRP A 113 -7.20 -7.88 6.39
N ASN A 114 -6.86 -7.06 5.39
CA ASN A 114 -7.50 -5.78 5.16
C ASN A 114 -8.09 -5.68 3.76
N LEU A 115 -9.32 -5.20 3.68
CA LEU A 115 -9.90 -4.68 2.44
C LEU A 115 -9.57 -3.19 2.36
N VAL A 116 -9.10 -2.76 1.18
CA VAL A 116 -8.58 -1.41 0.95
C VAL A 116 -9.17 -0.81 -0.33
N PRO A 117 -10.40 -0.28 -0.29
CA PRO A 117 -10.92 0.51 -1.40
C PRO A 117 -10.01 1.73 -1.62
N THR A 118 -9.64 1.93 -2.87
CA THR A 118 -8.68 2.97 -3.27
C THR A 118 -9.21 3.75 -4.45
N ALA A 119 -9.00 5.07 -4.45
CA ALA A 119 -9.25 5.92 -5.60
C ALA A 119 -8.11 6.93 -5.77
N VAL A 120 -7.76 7.21 -7.02
CA VAL A 120 -6.72 8.16 -7.40
C VAL A 120 -7.26 9.10 -8.46
N ALA A 121 -6.88 10.38 -8.40
CA ALA A 121 -7.10 11.34 -9.47
C ALA A 121 -5.89 12.27 -9.57
N LEU A 122 -5.47 12.58 -10.79
CA LEU A 122 -4.34 13.45 -11.08
C LEU A 122 -4.50 14.22 -12.38
N VAL A 123 -3.78 15.33 -12.48
CA VAL A 123 -3.63 16.16 -13.68
C VAL A 123 -2.14 16.41 -13.93
N GLN A 124 -1.75 16.54 -15.20
CA GLN A 124 -0.35 16.72 -15.60
C GLN A 124 -0.14 17.93 -16.52
N PRO A 125 -0.53 19.16 -16.12
CA PRO A 125 -0.19 20.35 -16.88
C PRO A 125 1.31 20.61 -16.76
N LYS A 126 2.06 20.60 -17.87
CA LYS A 126 3.51 20.92 -17.83
C LYS A 126 3.76 22.26 -17.10
N PRO A 127 4.76 22.33 -16.20
CA PRO A 127 5.72 21.29 -15.78
C PRO A 127 5.27 20.40 -14.59
N TRP A 128 4.03 20.51 -14.16
CA TRP A 128 3.50 19.90 -12.94
C TRP A 128 2.82 18.55 -13.16
N THR A 129 2.82 17.74 -12.12
CA THR A 129 1.89 16.63 -11.89
C THR A 129 1.30 16.81 -10.50
N LEU A 130 -0.02 16.87 -10.42
CA LEU A 130 -0.75 17.11 -9.17
C LEU A 130 -1.76 15.99 -9.00
N GLY A 131 -1.85 15.40 -7.83
CA GLY A 131 -2.84 14.37 -7.59
C GLY A 131 -3.17 14.10 -6.13
N LEU A 132 -4.18 13.25 -6.00
CA LEU A 132 -4.77 12.84 -4.74
C LEU A 132 -5.02 11.33 -4.80
N LEU A 133 -4.59 10.61 -3.77
CA LEU A 133 -4.81 9.19 -3.58
C LEU A 133 -5.52 8.99 -2.23
N GLY A 134 -6.74 8.45 -2.27
CA GLY A 134 -7.51 8.09 -1.08
C GLY A 134 -7.56 6.58 -0.90
N ARG A 135 -7.26 6.10 0.31
CA ARG A 135 -7.32 4.68 0.68
C ARG A 135 -8.00 4.53 2.02
N GLN A 136 -9.02 3.67 2.10
CA GLN A 136 -9.66 3.31 3.37
C GLN A 136 -9.28 1.88 3.72
N LEU A 137 -8.58 1.68 4.83
CA LEU A 137 -8.14 0.36 5.29
C LEU A 137 -9.13 -0.16 6.31
N TRP A 138 -9.67 -1.35 6.07
CA TRP A 138 -10.52 -2.06 7.02
C TRP A 138 -10.03 -3.48 7.24
N SER A 139 -9.66 -3.81 8.48
CA SER A 139 -9.42 -5.20 8.85
C SER A 139 -10.72 -5.96 8.94
N PHE A 140 -10.79 -7.15 8.34
CA PHE A 140 -11.97 -8.03 8.46
C PHE A 140 -11.66 -9.41 9.06
N SER A 141 -10.38 -9.80 9.10
CA SER A 141 -9.90 -11.06 9.68
C SER A 141 -8.44 -10.93 10.12
N GLY A 142 -7.90 -11.94 10.79
CA GLY A 142 -6.52 -11.99 11.27
C GLY A 142 -6.43 -12.36 12.75
N ASP A 143 -5.24 -12.20 13.31
CA ASP A 143 -4.92 -12.54 14.71
C ASP A 143 -5.81 -11.77 15.69
N SER A 144 -6.50 -12.46 16.61
CA SER A 144 -7.39 -11.84 17.60
C SER A 144 -6.67 -10.93 18.58
N ASP A 145 -5.39 -11.18 18.83
CA ASP A 145 -4.59 -10.43 19.81
C ASP A 145 -4.08 -9.11 19.23
N ARG A 146 -4.24 -8.90 17.91
CA ARG A 146 -3.90 -7.67 17.21
C ARG A 146 -5.08 -6.71 17.11
N ASN A 147 -4.81 -5.41 17.17
CA ASN A 147 -5.83 -4.37 17.06
C ASN A 147 -6.54 -4.39 15.69
N SER A 148 -7.86 -4.17 15.70
CA SER A 148 -8.63 -3.97 14.45
C SER A 148 -8.23 -2.65 13.78
N ILE A 149 -8.16 -2.64 12.45
CA ILE A 149 -7.80 -1.47 11.65
C ILE A 149 -9.06 -0.88 11.03
N SER A 150 -9.25 0.43 11.23
CA SER A 150 -10.14 1.26 10.42
C SER A 150 -9.46 2.60 10.25
N GLN A 151 -8.85 2.84 9.10
CA GLN A 151 -7.99 4.01 8.89
C GLN A 151 -8.15 4.57 7.47
N LEU A 152 -8.38 5.88 7.39
CA LEU A 152 -8.32 6.62 6.14
C LEU A 152 -6.89 7.16 5.94
N LEU A 153 -6.34 6.93 4.75
CA LEU A 153 -5.13 7.56 4.26
C LEU A 153 -5.48 8.43 3.06
N LEU A 154 -5.15 9.72 3.15
CA LEU A 154 -5.31 10.67 2.06
C LEU A 154 -3.95 11.24 1.70
N GLN A 155 -3.43 10.84 0.54
CA GLN A 155 -2.13 11.28 0.04
C GLN A 155 -2.31 12.34 -1.04
N LEU A 156 -1.80 13.54 -0.78
CA LEU A 156 -1.65 14.59 -1.76
C LEU A 156 -0.23 14.52 -2.31
N PHE A 157 -0.09 14.47 -3.63
CA PHE A 157 1.22 14.40 -4.27
C PHE A 157 1.37 15.50 -5.33
N ILE A 158 2.52 16.16 -5.29
CA ILE A 158 2.90 17.23 -6.20
C ILE A 158 4.28 16.90 -6.74
N ASN A 159 4.42 16.90 -8.05
CA ASN A 159 5.70 16.72 -8.72
C ASN A 159 5.95 17.87 -9.71
N TYR A 160 7.08 18.56 -9.56
CA TYR A 160 7.57 19.59 -10.49
C TYR A 160 8.70 19.02 -11.33
N ASN A 161 8.47 18.89 -12.64
CA ASN A 161 9.45 18.32 -13.56
C ASN A 161 10.42 19.43 -14.02
N LEU A 162 11.70 19.22 -13.78
CA LEU A 162 12.81 20.07 -14.22
C LEU A 162 13.36 19.57 -15.56
N ASP A 163 14.14 20.42 -16.23
CA ASP A 163 14.86 20.01 -17.42
C ASP A 163 15.92 18.94 -17.10
N GLY A 164 16.26 18.13 -18.11
CA GLY A 164 17.25 17.06 -17.96
C GLY A 164 16.75 15.83 -17.20
N GLY A 165 15.43 15.67 -17.03
CA GLY A 165 14.82 14.50 -16.38
C GLY A 165 14.81 14.54 -14.85
N TRP A 166 15.26 15.64 -14.25
CA TRP A 166 15.17 15.88 -12.82
C TRP A 166 13.75 16.28 -12.41
N TYR A 167 13.42 16.09 -11.14
CA TYR A 167 12.13 16.48 -10.61
C TYR A 167 12.18 16.74 -9.10
N LEU A 168 11.24 17.54 -8.60
CA LEU A 168 11.00 17.76 -7.17
C LEU A 168 9.63 17.22 -6.82
N ILE A 169 9.58 16.31 -5.84
CA ILE A 169 8.34 15.69 -5.38
C ILE A 169 8.05 16.08 -3.92
N SER A 170 6.77 16.30 -3.62
CA SER A 170 6.25 16.43 -2.27
C SER A 170 5.05 15.51 -2.13
N ASP A 171 5.14 14.61 -1.14
CA ASP A 171 4.09 13.65 -0.79
C ASP A 171 3.62 13.93 0.64
N MET A 172 2.39 14.42 0.80
CA MET A 172 1.78 14.64 2.10
C MET A 172 0.72 13.58 2.35
N ILE A 173 0.84 12.84 3.45
CA ILE A 173 -0.12 11.81 3.85
C ILE A 173 -0.86 12.28 5.10
N ILE A 174 -2.18 12.39 4.99
CA ILE A 174 -3.09 12.65 6.12
C ILE A 174 -3.70 11.32 6.55
N THR A 175 -3.60 11.02 7.84
CA THR A 175 -4.10 9.77 8.43
C THR A 175 -5.20 10.05 9.42
N ALA A 176 -6.36 9.41 9.27
CA ALA A 176 -7.42 9.40 10.27
C ALA A 176 -7.68 7.95 10.73
N ASN A 177 -7.37 7.66 11.99
CA ASN A 177 -7.58 6.34 12.59
C ASN A 177 -8.86 6.33 13.43
N TRP A 178 -9.87 5.60 12.96
CA TRP A 178 -11.20 5.52 13.58
C TRP A 178 -11.24 4.56 14.79
N LYS A 179 -10.15 3.84 15.06
CA LYS A 179 -9.98 2.92 16.19
C LYS A 179 -8.88 3.37 17.14
N ALA A 180 -8.40 4.61 17.02
CA ALA A 180 -7.41 5.16 17.94
C ALA A 180 -8.00 5.23 19.36
N GLU A 181 -7.28 4.68 20.33
CA GLU A 181 -7.58 4.89 21.73
C GLU A 181 -7.10 6.28 22.14
N ILE A 182 -7.99 7.08 22.72
CA ILE A 182 -7.60 8.34 23.35
C ILE A 182 -7.04 7.97 24.73
N TYR A 183 -5.72 8.03 24.89
CA TYR A 183 -5.12 7.96 26.22
C TYR A 183 -5.56 9.20 27.01
N SER A 184 -6.58 9.03 27.87
CA SER A 184 -6.86 10.01 28.93
C SER A 184 -5.73 9.94 29.94
N VAL A 185 -4.92 11.00 30.00
CA VAL A 185 -3.94 11.17 31.09
C VAL A 185 -4.73 11.15 32.41
N PRO A 186 -4.43 10.25 33.36
CA PRO A 186 -5.12 10.24 34.64
C PRO A 186 -4.80 11.56 35.36
N GLU A 187 -5.83 12.34 35.66
CA GLU A 187 -5.71 13.51 36.51
C GLU A 187 -5.25 13.02 37.89
N LYS A 188 -4.00 13.33 38.27
CA LYS A 188 -3.52 13.07 39.62
C LYS A 188 -4.28 13.99 40.57
N HIS A 189 -5.31 13.47 41.23
CA HIS A 189 -5.83 14.11 42.44
C HIS A 189 -4.74 14.05 43.52
N THR A 190 -4.35 15.23 43.97
CA THR A 190 -3.40 15.57 45.04
C THR A 190 -3.72 14.91 46.37
#